data_AF-A0A955T5Y8-F1
#
_entry.id   AF-A0A955T5Y8-F1
#
_cell.length_a   1.000
_cell.length_b   1.000
_cell.length_c   1.000
_cell.angle_alpha   90.00
_cell.angle_beta   90.00
_cell.angle_gamma   90.00
#
_symmetry.space_group_name_H-M   'P 1'
#
loop_
_entity.id
_entity.type
_entity.pdbx_description
1 polymer ?
#
loop_
_entity_poly.entity_id
_entity_poly.type
_entity_poly.pdbx_seq_one_letter_code
_entity_poly.pdbx_strand_id
1 'polypeptide(L)' 'MNDTWIINPTFGMFGWTSSIQKSKKGTTRITINKNVSIAASLKAGQRLYSYVAKEKGRPVMVTFLDGKPREGNHDGL' A
#
# COMPACT_ATOMS: atom_id res chain seq x y z
N MET A 1 13.39 -11.59 22.23
CA MET A 1 12.40 -10.66 22.84
C MET A 1 11.63 -10.06 21.68
N ASN A 2 10.34 -10.38 21.61
CA ASN A 2 9.49 -10.03 20.48
C ASN A 2 8.73 -8.75 20.83
N ASP A 3 9.19 -7.63 20.30
CA ASP A 3 8.51 -6.35 20.49
C ASP A 3 7.63 -6.07 19.27
N THR A 4 6.41 -6.61 19.31
CA THR A 4 5.34 -6.26 18.37
C THR A 4 4.54 -5.12 18.96
N TRP A 5 4.63 -3.94 18.36
CA TRP A 5 3.81 -2.78 18.71
C TRP A 5 2.47 -2.84 17.95
N ILE A 6 1.35 -2.84 18.67
CA ILE A 6 -0.01 -2.67 18.13
C ILE A 6 -0.47 -1.25 18.47
N ILE A 7 -0.86 -0.47 17.47
CA ILE A 7 -1.37 0.90 17.63
C ILE A 7 -2.86 0.95 17.26
N ASN A 8 -3.63 1.64 18.11
CA ASN A 8 -5.09 1.82 18.13
C ASN A 8 -5.63 2.67 16.95
N PRO A 9 -6.88 2.46 16.50
CA PRO A 9 -7.41 3.01 15.26
C PRO A 9 -8.03 4.39 15.49
N THR A 10 -7.33 5.43 15.08
CA THR A 10 -7.94 6.66 14.56
C THR A 10 -7.69 6.60 13.05
N PHE A 11 -8.59 7.06 12.17
CA PHE A 11 -8.45 7.00 10.71
C PHE A 11 -7.29 7.87 10.14
N GLY A 12 -6.23 8.11 10.93
CA GLY A 12 -4.94 8.67 10.50
C GLY A 12 -3.90 7.56 10.37
N MET A 13 -3.44 7.33 9.14
CA MET A 13 -2.19 6.64 8.80
C MET A 13 -2.00 5.24 9.40
N PHE A 14 -2.71 4.23 8.88
CA PHE A 14 -2.25 2.85 9.00
C PHE A 14 -1.01 2.65 8.13
N GLY A 15 0.17 2.73 8.73
CA GLY A 15 1.39 2.22 8.12
C GLY A 15 1.40 0.69 8.22
N TRP A 16 1.63 0.00 7.12
CA TRP A 16 1.93 -1.43 7.14
C TRP A 16 3.11 -1.73 6.23
N THR A 17 3.87 -2.77 6.55
CA THR A 17 4.93 -3.28 5.70
C THR A 17 4.36 -4.39 4.81
N SER A 18 4.71 -4.35 3.53
CA SER A 18 4.37 -5.39 2.56
C SER A 18 5.64 -6.04 2.04
N SER A 19 5.59 -7.34 1.76
CA SER A 19 6.66 -8.03 1.06
C SER A 19 6.39 -8.05 -0.44
N ILE A 20 7.46 -7.87 -1.21
CA ILE A 20 7.44 -8.02 -2.66
C ILE A 20 7.76 -9.47 -2.99
N GLN A 21 6.83 -10.16 -3.64
CA GLN A 21 7.03 -11.52 -4.12
C GLN A 21 7.21 -11.49 -5.65
N LYS A 22 8.39 -11.91 -6.11
CA LYS A 22 8.63 -12.14 -7.54
C LYS A 22 8.09 -13.51 -7.92
N SER A 23 7.21 -13.56 -8.90
CA SER A 23 6.80 -14.82 -9.52
C SER A 23 7.85 -15.27 -10.54
N LYS A 24 7.94 -16.57 -10.79
CA LYS A 24 8.78 -17.15 -11.84
C LYS A 24 8.45 -16.65 -13.26
N LYS A 25 7.27 -16.04 -13.45
CA LYS A 25 6.76 -15.56 -14.76
C LYS A 25 6.96 -14.05 -14.96
N GLY A 26 7.87 -13.44 -14.21
CA GLY A 26 8.16 -12.00 -14.32
C GLY A 26 7.08 -11.07 -13.76
N THR A 27 6.03 -11.63 -13.15
CA THR A 27 5.03 -10.83 -12.42
C THR A 27 5.46 -10.65 -10.97
N THR A 28 5.39 -9.44 -10.48
CA THR A 28 5.67 -9.11 -9.09
C THR A 28 4.35 -8.86 -8.37
N ARG A 29 4.19 -9.42 -7.18
CA ARG A 29 3.00 -9.24 -6.33
C ARG A 29 3.38 -8.52 -5.05
N ILE A 30 2.50 -7.66 -4.61
CA ILE A 30 2.57 -7.00 -3.30
C ILE A 30 1.48 -7.62 -2.44
N THR A 31 1.88 -8.18 -1.30
CA THR A 31 0.93 -8.77 -0.36
C THR A 31 0.44 -7.69 0.60
N ILE A 32 -0.88 -7.45 0.60
CA ILE A 32 -1.53 -6.58 1.58
C ILE A 32 -1.96 -7.43 2.77
N ASN A 33 -1.70 -6.95 3.99
CA ASN A 33 -2.13 -7.64 5.21
C ASN A 33 -3.67 -7.75 5.23
N LYS A 34 -4.19 -8.92 5.66
CA LYS A 34 -5.64 -9.17 5.74
C LYS A 34 -6.39 -8.12 6.58
N ASN A 35 -5.80 -7.66 7.68
CA ASN A 35 -6.43 -6.66 8.54
C ASN A 35 -6.52 -5.30 7.84
N VAL A 36 -5.49 -4.95 7.05
CA VAL A 36 -5.50 -3.74 6.23
C VAL A 36 -6.57 -3.84 5.16
N SER A 37 -6.69 -4.99 4.47
CA SER A 37 -7.72 -5.15 3.44
C SER A 37 -9.14 -5.07 4.01
N ILE A 38 -9.36 -5.61 5.21
CA ILE A 38 -10.65 -5.52 5.91
C ILE A 38 -10.92 -4.08 6.34
N ALA A 39 -9.98 -3.41 6.99
CA ALA A 39 -10.13 -2.04 7.49
C ALA A 39 -10.38 -1.05 6.34
N ALA A 40 -9.69 -1.23 5.21
CA ALA A 40 -9.87 -0.42 4.01
C ALA A 40 -11.05 -0.88 3.12
N SER A 41 -11.86 -1.85 3.58
CA SER A 41 -13.02 -2.37 2.84
C SER A 41 -12.70 -2.83 1.41
N LEU A 42 -11.48 -3.35 1.19
CA LEU A 42 -11.03 -3.81 -0.11
C LEU A 42 -11.72 -5.12 -0.49
N LYS A 43 -12.19 -5.21 -1.72
CA LYS A 43 -12.82 -6.43 -2.25
C LYS A 43 -11.85 -7.22 -3.11
N ALA A 44 -11.99 -8.55 -3.10
CA ALA A 44 -11.26 -9.41 -4.02
C ALA A 44 -11.57 -9.02 -5.48
N GLY A 45 -10.53 -8.86 -6.30
CA GLY A 45 -10.67 -8.41 -7.69
C GLY A 45 -10.85 -6.90 -7.89
N GLN A 46 -10.95 -6.11 -6.81
CA GLN A 46 -10.96 -4.65 -6.91
C GLN A 46 -9.65 -4.15 -7.53
N ARG A 47 -9.76 -3.22 -8.48
CA ARG A 47 -8.60 -2.54 -9.05
C ARG A 47 -8.09 -1.49 -8.07
N LEU A 48 -6.79 -1.50 -7.83
CA LEU A 48 -6.07 -0.49 -7.06
C LEU A 48 -5.11 0.24 -7.99
N TYR A 49 -4.94 1.52 -7.77
CA TYR A 49 -4.08 2.37 -8.60
C TYR A 49 -2.83 2.72 -7.81
N SER A 50 -1.67 2.41 -8.38
CA SER A 50 -0.37 2.66 -7.74
C SER A 50 0.48 3.53 -8.65
N TYR A 51 1.20 4.47 -8.04
CA TYR A 51 2.01 5.47 -8.71
C TYR A 51 3.40 5.54 -8.08
N VAL A 52 4.38 5.99 -8.85
CA VAL A 52 5.72 6.30 -8.32
C VAL A 52 5.73 7.76 -7.91
N ALA A 53 6.13 8.03 -6.67
CA ALA A 53 6.31 9.35 -6.10
C ALA A 53 7.74 9.49 -5.54
N LYS A 54 8.09 10.69 -5.08
CA LYS A 54 9.35 10.96 -4.38
C LYS A 54 9.08 11.46 -2.97
N GLU A 55 9.52 10.70 -1.98
CA GLU A 55 9.54 11.14 -0.58
C GLU A 55 11.00 11.40 -0.18
N LYS A 56 11.33 12.63 0.24
CA LYS A 56 12.70 13.04 0.62
C LYS A 56 13.77 12.63 -0.41
N GLY A 57 13.43 12.74 -1.70
CA GLY A 57 14.32 12.40 -2.82
C GLY A 57 14.44 10.90 -3.13
N ARG A 58 13.76 10.02 -2.39
CA ARG A 58 13.75 8.57 -2.65
C ARG A 58 12.47 8.19 -3.39
N PRO A 59 12.55 7.34 -4.43
CA PRO A 59 11.36 6.85 -5.10
C PRO A 59 10.57 5.94 -4.16
N VAL A 60 9.28 6.22 -4.01
CA VAL A 60 8.32 5.44 -3.23
C VAL A 60 7.14 5.07 -4.12
N MET A 61 6.51 3.93 -3.85
CA MET A 61 5.27 3.55 -4.53
C MET A 61 4.08 3.89 -3.63
N VAL A 62 3.16 4.70 -4.15
CA VAL A 62 1.94 5.10 -3.45
C VAL A 62 0.77 4.36 -4.08
N THR A 63 0.03 3.59 -3.28
CA THR A 63 -1.19 2.90 -3.71
C THR A 63 -2.41 3.57 -3.10
N PHE A 64 -3.33 4.02 -3.95
CA PHE A 64 -4.62 4.54 -3.51
C PHE A 64 -5.64 3.41 -3.38
N LEU A 65 -6.28 3.35 -2.22
CA LEU A 65 -7.22 2.30 -1.85
C LEU A 65 -8.68 2.60 -2.23
N ASP A 66 -8.94 3.80 -2.74
CA ASP A 66 -10.27 4.29 -3.15
C ASP A 66 -10.74 3.71 -4.50
N GLY A 67 -9.88 2.98 -5.21
CA GLY A 67 -10.18 2.39 -6.52
C GLY A 67 -10.36 3.42 -7.62
N LYS A 68 -9.87 4.65 -7.44
CA LYS A 68 -9.94 5.71 -8.44
C LYS A 68 -8.56 5.97 -9.06
N PRO A 69 -8.46 6.06 -10.39
CA PRO A 69 -7.24 6.57 -10.99
C PRO A 69 -7.06 8.05 -10.61
N ARG A 70 -5.82 8.46 -10.44
CA ARG A 70 -5.42 9.85 -10.36
C ARG A 70 -4.63 10.25 -11.61
N GLU A 71 -4.85 11.47 -12.04
CA GLU A 71 -4.07 12.14 -13.07
C GLU A 71 -3.16 13.17 -12.38
N GLY A 72 -1.87 13.18 -12.72
CA GLY A 72 -0.93 14.17 -12.22
C GLY A 72 0.34 13.61 -11.57
N ASN A 73 1.28 14.51 -11.29
CA ASN A 73 2.55 14.20 -10.65
C ASN A 73 2.35 14.10 -9.13
N HIS A 74 2.73 13.00 -8.50
CA HIS A 74 2.50 12.72 -7.08
C HIS A 74 3.70 13.06 -6.18
N ASP A 75 4.53 14.01 -6.63
CA ASP A 75 5.68 14.50 -5.88
C ASP A 75 5.21 15.37 -4.70
N GLY A 76 5.50 14.96 -3.47
CA GLY A 76 5.19 15.73 -2.26
C GLY A 76 4.10 15.17 -1.34
N LEU A 77 3.66 13.91 -1.57
CA LEU A 77 3.07 13.10 -0.51
C LEU A 77 4.13 12.61 0.48
#